data_AF-A0A7V5KAU1-F1
#
_entry.id   AF-A0A7V5KAU1-F1
#
_cell.length_a   1.000
_cell.length_b   1.000
_cell.length_c   1.000
_cell.angle_alpha   90.00
_cell.angle_beta   90.00
_cell.angle_gamma   90.00
#
_symmetry.space_group_name_H-M   'P 1'
#
loop_
_entity.id
_entity.type
_entity.pdbx_description
1 polymer ?
#
loop_
_entity_poly.entity_id
_entity_poly.type
_entity_poly.pdbx_seq_one_letter_code
_entity_poly.pdbx_strand_id
1 'polypeptide(L)'
;MDRRDYILTIDELALQIHRILKDICQSLIISGDDIRRFLKEKNSDFQFLARRFAVEYKLDADMIVENIYLELMVEYEKNWHDRVFFRILRDDEKISFSRIEKGNK
;
A
#
# COMPACT_ATOMS: atom_id res chain seq x y z
N MET A 1 21.22 -3.30 13.95
CA MET A 1 19.76 -3.28 14.05
C MET A 1 19.27 -4.71 14.16
N ASP A 2 18.65 -5.05 15.29
CA ASP A 2 18.03 -6.35 15.53
C ASP A 2 16.77 -6.44 14.66
N ARG A 3 16.66 -7.46 13.80
CA ARG A 3 15.63 -7.57 12.75
C ARG A 3 14.24 -7.95 13.29
N ARG A 4 14.03 -7.82 14.60
CA ARG A 4 12.81 -8.20 15.31
C ARG A 4 11.72 -7.11 15.30
N ASP A 5 12.09 -5.88 14.95
CA ASP A 5 11.19 -4.71 14.97
C ASP A 5 10.97 -4.12 13.57
N TYR A 6 10.74 -4.95 12.54
CA TYR A 6 10.31 -4.42 11.25
C TYR A 6 8.89 -3.84 11.39
N ILE A 7 8.84 -2.53 11.61
CA ILE A 7 7.61 -1.75 11.69
C ILE A 7 7.41 -1.15 10.31
N LEU A 8 6.48 -1.70 9.53
CA LEU A 8 5.99 -1.05 8.33
C LEU A 8 5.48 0.34 8.73
N THR A 9 6.09 1.39 8.20
CA THR A 9 5.70 2.77 8.47
C THR A 9 4.81 3.33 7.36
N ILE A 10 4.02 4.36 7.69
CA ILE A 10 3.22 5.08 6.70
C ILE A 10 4.09 5.70 5.59
N ASP A 11 5.32 6.08 5.92
CA ASP A 11 6.25 6.71 4.98
C ASP A 11 6.83 5.71 3.99
N GLU A 12 7.18 4.52 4.46
CA GLU A 12 7.61 3.43 3.58
C GLU A 12 6.50 3.01 2.64
N LEU A 13 5.27 2.88 3.15
CA LEU A 13 4.09 2.60 2.33
C LEU A 13 3.82 3.69 1.31
N ALA A 14 3.87 4.97 1.72
CA ALA A 14 3.70 6.09 0.81
C ALA A 14 4.74 6.06 -0.31
N LEU A 15 6.01 5.76 0.03
CA LEU A 15 7.08 5.68 -0.95
C LEU A 15 6.91 4.50 -1.92
N GLN A 16 6.49 3.33 -1.45
CA GLN A 16 6.21 2.17 -2.30
C GLN A 16 5.06 2.45 -3.26
N ILE A 17 3.94 2.94 -2.74
CA ILE A 17 2.77 3.30 -3.56
C ILE A 17 3.12 4.40 -4.56
N HIS A 18 3.96 5.37 -4.17
CA HIS A 18 4.44 6.42 -5.08
C HIS A 18 5.22 5.89 -6.27
N ARG A 19 6.10 4.90 -6.04
CA ARG A 19 6.87 4.27 -7.12
C ARG A 19 5.94 3.52 -8.08
N ILE A 20 5.03 2.72 -7.54
CA ILE A 20 4.02 1.98 -8.32
C ILE A 20 3.17 2.94 -9.16
N LEU A 21 2.70 4.04 -8.55
CA LEU A 21 1.91 5.05 -9.26
C LEU A 21 2.69 5.77 -10.35
N LYS A 22 4.01 5.98 -10.19
CA LYS A 22 4.85 6.53 -11.26
C LYS A 22 4.96 5.59 -12.46
N ASP A 23 4.95 4.28 -12.21
CA ASP A 23 5.03 3.28 -13.27
C ASP A 23 3.69 3.13 -14.01
N ILE A 24 2.57 3.11 -13.26
CA ILE A 24 1.22 2.98 -13.84
C ILE A 24 0.73 4.28 -14.47
N CYS A 25 1.02 5.44 -13.85
CA CYS A 25 0.50 6.75 -14.23
C CYS A 25 1.63 7.73 -14.55
N GLN A 26 2.44 7.41 -15.57
CA GLN A 26 3.67 8.15 -15.93
C GLN A 26 3.46 9.66 -16.19
N SER A 27 2.27 10.06 -16.63
CA SER A 27 1.94 11.46 -16.89
C SER A 27 1.41 12.21 -15.67
N LEU A 28 1.13 11.52 -14.56
CA LEU A 28 0.56 12.12 -13.35
C LEU A 28 1.68 12.62 -12.43
N ILE A 29 1.68 13.92 -12.15
CA ILE A 29 2.58 14.49 -11.15
C ILE A 29 1.93 14.31 -9.79
N ILE A 30 2.37 13.30 -9.03
CA ILE A 30 1.88 12.99 -7.69
C ILE A 30 3.02 13.24 -6.70
N SER A 31 2.76 13.99 -5.63
CA SER A 31 3.73 14.12 -4.54
C SER A 31 3.59 12.99 -3.53
N GLY A 32 4.67 12.68 -2.79
CA GLY A 32 4.59 11.71 -1.68
C GLY A 32 3.60 12.15 -0.60
N ASP A 33 3.46 13.46 -0.38
CA ASP A 33 2.50 14.03 0.57
C ASP A 33 1.06 13.83 0.12
N ASP A 34 0.79 13.87 -1.18
CA ASP A 34 -0.54 13.53 -1.71
C ASP A 34 -0.91 12.09 -1.38
N ILE A 35 0.03 11.15 -1.54
CA ILE A 35 -0.23 9.73 -1.23
C ILE A 35 -0.49 9.53 0.26
N ARG A 36 0.26 10.21 1.13
CA ARG A 36 0.03 10.19 2.58
C ARG A 36 -1.40 10.60 2.95
N ARG A 37 -2.02 11.54 2.23
CA ARG A 37 -3.42 11.96 2.47
C ARG A 37 -4.42 10.82 2.25
N PHE A 38 -4.09 9.83 1.43
CA PHE A 38 -4.93 8.66 1.16
C PHE A 38 -4.55 7.44 2.00
N LEU A 39 -3.49 7.52 2.78
CA LEU A 39 -3.12 6.49 3.76
C LEU A 39 -3.77 6.78 5.10
N LYS A 40 -4.38 5.75 5.69
CA LYS A 40 -4.96 5.79 7.03
C LYS A 40 -4.39 4.66 7.86
N GLU A 41 -4.03 4.98 9.10
CA GLU A 41 -3.72 3.98 10.11
C GLU A 41 -4.96 3.70 10.95
N LYS A 42 -5.31 2.43 11.12
CA LYS A 42 -6.44 1.99 11.96
C LYS A 42 -6.09 0.67 12.62
N ASN A 43 -6.13 0.62 13.95
CA ASN A 43 -5.88 -0.60 14.73
C ASN A 43 -4.58 -1.32 14.38
N SER A 44 -3.47 -0.58 14.18
CA SER A 44 -2.16 -1.10 13.73
C SER A 44 -2.11 -1.62 12.29
N ASP A 45 -3.18 -1.46 11.52
CA ASP A 45 -3.22 -1.73 10.08
C ASP A 45 -3.14 -0.41 9.30
N PHE A 46 -2.56 -0.47 8.10
CA PHE A 46 -2.58 0.66 7.16
C PHE A 46 -3.58 0.40 6.04
N GLN A 47 -4.22 1.47 5.56
CA GLN A 47 -5.21 1.43 4.49
C GLN A 47 -4.90 2.53 3.47
N PHE A 48 -4.68 2.15 2.23
CA PHE A 48 -4.61 3.08 1.11
C PHE A 48 -5.98 3.17 0.43
N LEU A 49 -6.60 4.35 0.45
CA LEU A 49 -7.90 4.63 -0.15
C LEU A 49 -7.79 4.80 -1.67
N ALA A 50 -7.41 3.73 -2.36
CA ALA A 50 -7.10 3.69 -3.79
C ALA A 50 -8.25 4.20 -4.68
N ARG A 51 -9.51 3.83 -4.39
CA ARG A 51 -10.66 4.30 -5.17
C ARG A 51 -10.83 5.81 -5.05
N ARG A 52 -10.69 6.36 -3.84
CA ARG A 52 -10.80 7.80 -3.58
C ARG A 52 -9.67 8.57 -4.27
N PHE A 53 -8.45 8.02 -4.20
CA PHE A 53 -7.31 8.56 -4.95
C PHE A 53 -7.62 8.61 -6.45
N ALA A 54 -8.07 7.51 -7.05
CA ALA A 54 -8.37 7.47 -8.48
C ALA A 54 -9.45 8.50 -8.89
N VAL A 55 -10.51 8.63 -8.09
CA VAL A 55 -11.58 9.60 -8.33
C VAL A 55 -11.06 11.05 -8.25
N GLU A 56 -10.25 11.38 -7.24
CA GLU A 56 -9.69 12.74 -7.07
C GLU A 56 -8.80 13.14 -8.26
N TYR A 57 -8.07 12.17 -8.83
CA TYR A 57 -7.19 12.38 -9.98
C TYR A 57 -7.85 12.08 -11.35
N LYS A 58 -9.16 11.83 -11.39
CA LYS A 58 -9.92 11.54 -12.62
C LYS A 58 -9.38 10.33 -13.41
N LEU A 59 -8.96 9.30 -12.69
CA LEU A 59 -8.51 8.02 -13.23
C LEU A 59 -9.64 6.99 -13.18
N ASP A 60 -9.50 5.92 -13.96
CA ASP A 60 -10.40 4.76 -13.84
C ASP A 60 -10.17 4.08 -12.49
N ALA A 61 -11.19 4.12 -11.63
CA ALA A 61 -11.05 3.70 -10.25
C ALA A 61 -10.82 2.19 -10.11
N ASP A 62 -11.48 1.38 -10.93
CA ASP A 62 -11.38 -0.07 -10.84
C ASP A 62 -10.02 -0.53 -11.38
N MET A 63 -9.58 0.05 -12.51
CA MET A 63 -8.26 -0.20 -13.08
C MET A 63 -7.13 0.21 -12.13
N ILE A 64 -7.25 1.36 -11.45
CA ILE A 64 -6.20 1.84 -10.54
C ILE A 64 -6.12 0.98 -9.28
N VAL A 65 -7.25 0.62 -8.67
CA VAL A 65 -7.27 -0.28 -7.52
C VAL A 65 -6.63 -1.63 -7.87
N GLU A 66 -6.98 -2.18 -9.03
CA GLU A 66 -6.44 -3.45 -9.50
C GLU A 66 -4.94 -3.39 -9.77
N ASN A 67 -4.48 -2.42 -10.57
CA ASN A 67 -3.07 -2.34 -10.96
C ASN A 67 -2.16 -2.09 -9.75
N ILE A 68 -2.55 -1.20 -8.82
CA ILE A 68 -1.75 -0.96 -7.61
C ILE A 68 -1.68 -2.24 -6.77
N TYR A 69 -2.79 -2.96 -6.62
CA TYR A 69 -2.79 -4.21 -5.88
C TYR A 69 -1.89 -5.27 -6.52
N LEU A 70 -1.93 -5.43 -7.85
CA LEU A 70 -1.09 -6.39 -8.56
C LEU A 70 0.41 -6.08 -8.40
N GLU A 71 0.82 -4.82 -8.57
CA GLU A 71 2.21 -4.41 -8.39
C GLU A 71 2.68 -4.58 -6.94
N LEU A 72 1.83 -4.24 -5.96
CA LEU A 72 2.11 -4.50 -4.55
C LEU A 72 2.27 -5.99 -4.27
N MET A 73 1.46 -6.85 -4.89
CA MET A 73 1.56 -8.30 -4.74
C MET A 73 2.85 -8.86 -5.36
N VAL A 74 3.27 -8.34 -6.52
CA VAL A 74 4.56 -8.71 -7.13
C VAL A 74 5.73 -8.34 -6.23
N GLU A 75 5.74 -7.14 -5.66
CA GLU A 75 6.80 -6.71 -4.72
C GLU A 75 6.75 -7.50 -3.40
N TYR A 76 5.55 -7.75 -2.88
CA TYR A 76 5.33 -8.61 -1.71
C TYR A 76 5.79 -10.05 -1.97
N GLU A 77 5.68 -10.53 -3.21
CA GLU A 77 6.17 -11.85 -3.58
C GLU A 77 7.70 -11.93 -3.58
N LYS A 78 8.38 -10.89 -4.05
CA LYS A 78 9.85 -10.81 -4.03
C LYS A 78 10.40 -10.70 -2.61
N ASN A 79 9.68 -10.03 -1.72
CA ASN A 79 10.12 -9.77 -0.35
C ASN A 79 9.54 -10.81 0.63
N TRP A 80 10.15 -11.99 0.69
CA TRP A 80 9.69 -13.08 1.56
C TRP A 80 9.56 -12.68 3.05
N HIS A 81 10.38 -11.72 3.49
CA HIS A 81 10.36 -11.19 4.85
C HIS A 81 9.04 -10.48 5.18
N ASP A 82 8.50 -9.68 4.26
CA ASP A 82 7.27 -8.91 4.45
C ASP A 82 6.08 -9.84 4.73
N ARG A 83 6.09 -11.02 4.11
CA ARG A 83 5.07 -12.07 4.29
C ARG A 83 4.98 -12.63 5.71
N VAL A 84 5.99 -12.40 6.53
CA VAL A 84 6.02 -12.82 7.94
C VAL A 84 5.40 -11.77 8.86
N PHE A 85 5.34 -10.51 8.43
CA PHE A 85 4.96 -9.37 9.28
C PHE A 85 3.58 -8.81 8.96
N PHE A 86 3.16 -8.84 7.69
CA PHE A 86 1.87 -8.31 7.28
C PHE A 86 1.31 -9.06 6.06
N ARG A 87 0.01 -8.90 5.83
CA ARG A 87 -0.72 -9.37 4.65
C ARG A 87 -1.27 -8.17 3.89
N ILE A 88 -1.28 -8.26 2.57
CA ILE A 88 -1.94 -7.28 1.70
C ILE A 88 -3.32 -7.82 1.32
N LEU A 89 -4.36 -7.03 1.55
CA LEU A 89 -5.76 -7.34 1.23
C LEU A 89 -6.33 -6.23 0.35
N ARG A 90 -7.30 -6.57 -0.49
CA ARG A 90 -8.00 -5.62 -1.38
C ARG A 90 -9.51 -5.77 -1.21
N ASP A 91 -10.21 -4.66 -1.30
CA ASP A 91 -11.64 -4.57 -1.62
C ASP A 91 -11.85 -3.50 -2.72
N ASP A 92 -13.09 -3.21 -3.08
CA ASP A 92 -13.42 -2.27 -4.17
C ASP A 92 -13.07 -0.81 -3.86
N GLU A 93 -12.81 -0.48 -2.59
CA GLU A 93 -12.51 0.88 -2.13
C GLU A 93 -11.02 1.10 -1.82
N LYS A 94 -10.36 0.08 -1.25
CA LYS A 94 -9.05 0.24 -0.61
C LYS A 94 -8.17 -1.00 -0.69
N ILE A 95 -6.88 -0.74 -0.47
CA ILE A 95 -5.85 -1.76 -0.24
C ILE A 95 -5.41 -1.67 1.22
N SER A 96 -5.48 -2.78 1.95
CA SER A 96 -5.15 -2.87 3.37
C SER A 96 -3.87 -3.65 3.60
N PHE A 97 -3.03 -3.15 4.50
CA PHE A 97 -1.81 -3.79 4.97
C PHE A 97 -2.03 -4.17 6.42
N SER A 98 -2.46 -5.41 6.64
CA SER A 98 -2.80 -5.89 7.99
C SER A 98 -1.63 -6.62 8.62
N ARG A 99 -1.28 -6.27 9.86
CA ARG A 99 -0.22 -7.00 10.57
C ARG A 99 -0.63 -8.43 10.84
N ILE A 100 0.33 -9.35 10.71
CA ILE A 100 0.16 -10.73 11.14
C ILE A 100 0.59 -10.77 12.60
N GLU A 101 -0.37 -10.88 13.52
CA GLU A 101 -0.04 -11.17 14.91
C GLU A 101 0.69 -12.52 14.96
N LYS A 102 1.93 -12.52 15.47
CA LYS A 102 2.55 -13.77 15.90
C LYS A 102 1.69 -14.29 17.04
N GLY A 103 0.89 -15.31 16.77
CA GLY A 103 0.15 -16.01 17.80
C GLY A 103 1.10 -16.35 18.94
N ASN A 104 0.83 -15.80 20.13
CA ASN A 104 1.44 -16.27 21.36
C ASN A 104 1.12 -17.77 21.45
N LYS A 105 2.12 -18.61 21.23
CA LYS A 105 2.12 -19.98 21.73
C LYS A 105 2.68 -19.97 23.14
#